data_AF-A0A419T8L4-F1
#
_entry.id   AF-A0A419T8L4-F1
#
_cell.length_a   1.000
_cell.length_b   1.000
_cell.length_c   1.000
_cell.angle_alpha   90.00
_cell.angle_beta   90.00
_cell.angle_gamma   90.00
#
_symmetry.space_group_name_H-M   'P 1'
#
loop_
_entity.id
_entity.type
_entity.pdbx_description
1 polymer ?
#
loop_
_entity_poly.entity_id
_entity_poly.type
_entity_poly.pdbx_seq_one_letter_code
_entity_poly.pdbx_strand_id
1 'polypeptide(L)'
;MDRLKYKDRQIYMEGIIVDIKDGAVAIDLKGRLGSLKVPRRMLVSDYELKTGQEVGFVMSYPEILNDKPNEKYVKKEVEKWL
;
A
#
# COMPACT_ATOMS: atom_id res chain seq x y z
N MET A 1 -19.31 0.69 -4.63
CA MET A 1 -18.57 -0.22 -3.72
C MET A 1 -18.88 -1.71 -3.99
N ASP A 2 -19.67 -2.06 -5.02
CA ASP A 2 -20.10 -3.45 -5.29
C ASP A 2 -19.12 -4.34 -6.07
N ARG A 3 -17.87 -3.91 -6.25
CA ARG A 3 -16.89 -4.69 -7.01
C ARG A 3 -16.02 -5.62 -6.14
N LEU A 4 -16.06 -5.47 -4.82
CA LEU A 4 -15.29 -6.25 -3.85
C LEU A 4 -16.22 -7.19 -3.09
N LYS A 5 -15.87 -8.48 -3.02
CA LYS A 5 -16.65 -9.54 -2.38
C LYS A 5 -16.37 -9.68 -0.88
N TYR A 6 -15.20 -9.25 -0.42
CA TYR A 6 -14.68 -9.44 0.95
C TYR A 6 -14.36 -8.10 1.64
N LYS A 7 -15.08 -7.03 1.27
CA LYS A 7 -14.91 -5.67 1.82
C LYS A 7 -15.10 -5.56 3.35
N ASP A 8 -15.82 -6.50 3.94
CA ASP A 8 -16.11 -6.62 5.37
C ASP A 8 -14.96 -7.27 6.16
N ARG A 9 -14.04 -7.98 5.48
CA ARG A 9 -12.89 -8.64 6.11
C ARG A 9 -11.70 -7.69 6.23
N GLN A 10 -11.82 -6.80 7.20
CA GLN A 10 -10.78 -5.86 7.59
C GLN A 10 -9.75 -6.53 8.51
N ILE A 11 -8.47 -6.29 8.23
CA ILE A 11 -7.36 -6.69 9.10
C ILE A 11 -6.64 -5.47 9.63
N TYR A 12 -6.24 -5.55 10.90
CA TYR A 12 -5.34 -4.57 11.50
C TYR A 12 -3.90 -4.91 11.07
N MET A 13 -3.21 -3.90 10.55
CA MET A 13 -1.84 -4.02 10.08
C MET A 13 -0.98 -2.97 10.77
N GLU A 14 0.26 -3.36 11.03
CA GLU A 14 1.27 -2.49 11.61
C GLU A 14 2.49 -2.44 10.70
N GLY A 15 3.21 -1.33 10.75
CA GLY A 15 4.47 -1.16 10.05
C GLY A 15 5.35 -0.11 10.70
N ILE A 16 6.52 0.08 10.12
CA ILE A 16 7.52 1.06 10.56
C ILE A 16 7.83 1.97 9.38
N ILE A 17 7.87 3.28 9.61
CA ILE A 17 8.33 4.24 8.61
C ILE A 17 9.83 4.04 8.37
N VAL A 18 10.21 3.60 7.18
CA VAL A 18 11.62 3.31 6.84
C VAL A 18 12.26 4.40 5.97
N ASP A 19 11.47 5.19 5.24
CA ASP A 19 11.97 6.27 4.39
C ASP A 19 10.93 7.39 4.26
N ILE A 20 11.40 8.64 4.21
CA ILE A 20 10.58 9.83 3.99
C ILE A 20 11.27 10.64 2.90
N LYS A 21 10.64 10.73 1.72
CA LYS A 21 11.12 11.53 0.57
C LYS A 21 10.05 12.53 0.18
N ASP A 22 10.43 13.60 -0.53
CA ASP A 22 9.56 14.72 -0.87
C ASP A 22 8.17 14.30 -1.40
N GLY A 23 7.19 14.29 -0.48
CA GLY A 23 5.80 13.93 -0.75
C GLY A 23 5.40 12.47 -0.53
N ALA A 24 6.31 11.55 -0.24
CA ALA A 24 6.03 10.12 -0.04
C ALA A 24 6.72 9.52 1.19
N VAL A 25 6.02 8.60 1.85
CA VAL A 25 6.49 7.86 3.01
C VAL A 25 6.48 6.38 2.66
N ALA A 26 7.58 5.68 2.93
CA ALA A 26 7.67 4.24 2.82
C ALA A 26 7.49 3.60 4.20
N ILE A 27 6.61 2.62 4.27
CA ILE A 27 6.25 1.86 5.46
C ILE A 27 6.63 0.41 5.19
N ASP A 28 7.45 -0.19 6.05
CA ASP A 28 7.70 -1.62 6.03
C ASP A 28 6.72 -2.33 6.96
N LEU A 29 6.01 -3.33 6.46
CA LEU A 29 4.94 -4.00 7.18
C LEU A 29 5.51 -5.10 8.08
N LYS A 30 5.10 -5.10 9.35
CA LYS A 30 5.51 -6.13 10.31
C LYS A 30 5.10 -7.52 9.80
N GLY A 31 5.90 -8.53 10.17
CA GLY A 31 5.64 -9.91 9.74
C GLY A 31 6.14 -10.24 8.32
N ARG A 32 6.99 -9.40 7.72
CA ARG A 32 7.56 -9.58 6.36
C ARG A 32 6.48 -9.60 5.27
N LEU A 33 5.43 -8.80 5.46
CA LEU A 33 4.31 -8.68 4.53
C LEU A 33 4.63 -7.75 3.34
N GLY A 34 5.83 -7.17 3.32
CA GLY A 34 6.32 -6.29 2.26
C GLY A 34 6.31 -4.82 2.66
N SER A 35 6.48 -3.94 1.69
CA SER A 35 6.51 -2.49 1.89
C SER A 35 5.38 -1.79 1.17
N LEU A 36 4.91 -0.70 1.77
CA LEU A 36 3.86 0.17 1.25
C LEU A 36 4.40 1.59 1.13
N LYS A 37 4.25 2.21 -0.04
CA LYS A 37 4.60 3.61 -0.25
C LYS A 37 3.33 4.43 -0.43
N VAL A 38 3.12 5.41 0.46
CA VAL A 38 1.95 6.29 0.43
C VAL A 38 2.37 7.76 0.37
N PRO A 39 1.55 8.64 -0.21
CA PRO A 39 1.74 10.08 -0.08
C PRO A 39 1.76 10.52 1.38
N ARG A 40 2.60 11.49 1.72
CA ARG A 40 2.71 12.04 3.09
C ARG A 40 1.36 12.52 3.64
N ARG A 41 0.50 13.05 2.76
CA ARG A 41 -0.85 13.55 3.10
C ARG A 41 -1.82 12.47 3.61
N MET A 42 -1.52 11.18 3.41
CA MET A 42 -2.35 10.09 3.92
C MET A 42 -2.04 9.72 5.38
N LEU A 43 -0.89 10.16 5.92
CA LEU A 43 -0.56 9.92 7.32
C LEU A 43 -1.25 10.98 8.18
N VAL A 44 -2.10 10.53 9.09
CA VAL A 44 -2.71 11.36 10.13
C VAL A 44 -1.81 11.32 11.35
N SER A 45 -1.27 12.48 11.75
CA SER A 45 -0.36 12.60 12.88
C SER A 45 -0.41 14.03 13.43
N ASP A 46 -0.47 14.15 14.76
CA ASP A 46 -0.30 15.43 15.47
C ASP A 46 1.19 15.82 15.63
N TYR A 47 2.09 14.93 15.22
CA TYR A 47 3.54 15.05 15.36
C TYR A 47 4.25 15.09 14.01
N GLU A 48 5.48 15.60 14.03
CA GLU A 48 6.39 15.51 12.90
C GLU A 48 6.70 14.04 12.56
N LEU A 49 6.59 13.69 11.29
CA LEU A 49 6.91 12.36 10.78
C LEU A 49 8.42 12.13 10.75
N LYS A 50 8.85 11.00 11.32
CA LYS A 50 10.25 10.58 11.45
C LYS A 50 10.38 9.09 11.10
N THR A 51 11.54 8.72 10.57
CA THR A 51 11.89 7.31 10.35
C THR A 51 11.96 6.57 11.69
N GLY A 52 11.52 5.32 11.70
CA GLY A 52 11.44 4.46 12.88
C GLY A 52 10.10 4.54 13.64
N GLN A 53 9.20 5.47 13.27
CA GLN A 53 7.87 5.53 13.89
C GLN A 53 7.00 4.34 13.48
N GLU A 54 6.28 3.78 14.44
CA GLU A 54 5.28 2.76 14.19
C GLU A 54 4.01 3.39 13.62
N VAL A 55 3.39 2.71 12.66
CA VAL A 55 2.12 3.09 12.07
C VAL A 55 1.16 1.91 12.11
N GLY A 56 -0.10 2.18 12.42
CA GLY A 56 -1.18 1.21 12.42
C GLY A 56 -2.28 1.65 11.46
N PHE A 57 -2.82 0.71 10.68
CA PHE A 57 -3.92 0.98 9.78
C PHE A 57 -4.75 -0.26 9.53
N VAL A 58 -5.97 -0.05 9.04
CA VAL A 58 -6.90 -1.13 8.71
C VAL A 58 -7.01 -1.24 7.20
N MET A 59 -6.88 -2.47 6.69
CA MET A 59 -6.95 -2.76 5.26
C MET A 59 -7.73 -4.06 5.03
N SER A 60 -8.51 -4.13 3.95
CA SER A 60 -9.09 -5.39 3.49
C SER A 60 -8.12 -6.15 2.58
N TYR A 61 -8.30 -7.46 2.44
CA TYR A 61 -7.50 -8.25 1.51
C TYR A 61 -7.65 -7.76 0.05
N PRO A 62 -6.55 -7.69 -0.74
CA PRO A 62 -6.63 -7.40 -2.16
C PRO A 62 -7.43 -8.48 -2.91
N GLU A 63 -8.34 -8.06 -3.79
CA GLU A 63 -9.16 -8.97 -4.60
C GLU A 63 -8.89 -8.81 -6.10
N ILE A 64 -8.80 -9.93 -6.81
CA ILE A 64 -8.75 -9.94 -8.27
C ILE A 64 -10.16 -9.64 -8.80
N LEU A 65 -10.30 -8.54 -9.55
CA LEU A 65 -11.60 -8.05 -10.02
C LEU A 65 -12.09 -8.71 -11.31
N ASN A 66 -11.21 -9.35 -12.08
CA ASN A 66 -11.54 -9.97 -13.37
C ASN A 66 -10.58 -11.14 -13.66
N ASP A 67 -11.06 -12.16 -14.35
CA ASP A 67 -10.27 -13.32 -14.78
C ASP A 67 -9.25 -12.96 -15.88
N LYS A 68 -9.54 -11.92 -16.67
CA LYS A 68 -8.67 -11.47 -17.75
C LYS A 68 -7.77 -10.32 -17.31
N PRO A 69 -6.45 -10.38 -17.61
CA PRO A 69 -5.54 -9.26 -17.39
C PRO A 69 -5.96 -8.01 -18.18
N ASN A 70 -5.63 -6.84 -17.65
CA ASN A 70 -5.83 -5.58 -18.38
C ASN A 70 -4.70 -5.39 -19.41
N GLU A 71 -4.99 -5.67 -20.69
CA GLU A 71 -4.02 -5.65 -21.79
C GLU A 71 -3.25 -4.33 -21.94
N LYS A 72 -3.87 -3.19 -21.56
CA LYS A 72 -3.21 -1.88 -21.60
C LYS A 72 -1.98 -1.81 -20.68
N TYR A 73 -1.99 -2.56 -19.59
CA TYR A 73 -0.90 -2.59 -18.62
C TYR A 73 0.12 -3.70 -18.94
N VAL A 74 -0.34 -4.85 -19.47
CA VAL A 74 0.55 -5.94 -19.90
C VAL A 74 1.57 -5.43 -20.95
N LYS A 75 1.12 -4.63 -21.93
CA LYS A 75 2.02 -4.07 -22.95
C LYS A 75 3.09 -3.13 -22.37
N LYS A 76 2.71 -2.33 -21.37
CA LYS A 76 3.63 -1.38 -20.69
C LYS A 76 4.67 -2.06 -19.81
N GLU A 77 4.37 -3.23 -19.24
CA GLU A 77 5.35 -3.97 -18.46
C GLU A 77 6.41 -4.61 -19.36
N VAL A 78 6.03 -5.14 -20.53
CA VAL A 78 6.97 -5.72 -21.50
C VAL A 78 7.95 -4.66 -22.03
N GLU A 79 7.48 -3.45 -22.33
CA GLU A 79 8.34 -2.34 -22.77
C GLU A 79 9.28 -1.80 -21.68
N LYS A 80 9.00 -2.06 -20.40
CA LYS A 80 9.84 -1.59 -19.28
C LYS A 80 11.12 -2.43 -19.09
N TRP A 81 11.18 -3.61 -19.70
CA TRP A 81 12.30 -4.56 -19.61
C TRP A 81 13.08 -4.70 -20.92
N LEU A 82 12.75 -3.89 -21.94
CA LEU A 82 13.48 -3.73 -23.21
C LEU A 82 14.15 -2.35 -23.22
#